data_AF-A0A2V8GCB7-F1
#
_entry.id   AF-A0A2V8GCB7-F1
#
_cell.length_a   1.000
_cell.length_b   1.000
_cell.length_c   1.000
_cell.angle_alpha   90.00
_cell.angle_beta   90.00
_cell.angle_gamma   90.00
#
_symmetry.space_group_name_H-M   'P 1'
#
loop_
_entity.id
_entity.type
_entity.pdbx_description
1 polymer ?
#
loop_
_entity_poly.entity_id
_entity_poly.type
_entity_poly.pdbx_seq_one_letter_code
_entity_poly.pdbx_strand_id
1 'polypeptide(L)'
;MRSDLEPMLASLADAPLDDSQLVYEPKYDGIRAIAEVSNTSVHLWSRLGNEKTRQFPEIAAALATWARRLKQPVILDGEIVALDAKGDPVGFQALQGRIHLSGGPEAPARTGSRPRLARSATGAAKTAHDSRHSVAFIAFDILREGSRDFRDLPLLERRVILERVFSGAISPTLRLSEVVRGDGRALYQRALASGWEGLIAKHVDSRYKSGKRTPDWRKLKIVQEQEFVIGGWTEPRQTRAYFGALLLGVYEPSPGSRTSSLVYAGHTGTGFNEKELARLMKLLKPLETRDCPFRERPKTNEPPHWVRPELVAQIKFTEWTADGKLRHPVYLGLRDDKKPAEVYREQTSRLHATSERVQGSGFKVQGSGFKVQAAGQKVQGSPELVDELQTIEQSRRDGVLALPGGARLKVSNLHKVFWPTQKLTKGDLMRYYVQVAPFILPAVEDRPLVMKRFPNGITGAPFYQHRAPDDVPPGVRVERVQGEKTVPSRFIGGDLPTLLHMTQLAAISQDPWFSRVQSPADADYVALDLDPMPGV
;
A
#
# COMPACT_ATOMS: atom_id res chain seq x y z
N MET A 1 -0.60 21.98 24.42
CA MET A 1 -0.11 21.86 23.04
C MET A 1 -0.16 20.40 22.60
N ARG A 2 -1.34 19.87 22.26
CA ARG A 2 -1.55 18.44 21.92
C ARG A 2 -2.34 18.21 20.63
N SER A 3 -2.92 19.24 20.03
CA SER A 3 -3.96 19.10 19.00
C SER A 3 -3.44 18.77 17.60
N ASP A 4 -2.13 18.84 17.34
CA ASP A 4 -1.61 18.93 15.96
C ASP A 4 -0.59 17.84 15.59
N LEU A 5 -0.35 16.83 16.45
CA LEU A 5 0.68 15.81 16.27
C LEU A 5 0.07 14.41 16.14
N GLU A 6 -0.22 14.04 14.89
CA GLU A 6 -0.62 12.70 14.49
C GLU A 6 0.43 12.08 13.55
N PRO A 7 0.64 10.75 13.57
CA PRO A 7 1.58 10.10 12.66
C PRO A 7 1.25 10.33 11.18
N MET A 8 2.26 10.64 10.39
CA MET A 8 2.17 10.64 8.93
C MET A 8 1.98 9.21 8.39
N LEU A 9 1.18 9.06 7.34
CA LEU A 9 0.76 7.76 6.84
C LEU A 9 1.32 7.48 5.44
N ALA A 10 1.87 6.28 5.26
CA ALA A 10 2.29 5.80 3.95
C ALA A 10 1.08 5.38 3.09
N SER A 11 1.07 5.76 1.82
CA SER A 11 0.15 5.27 0.78
C SER A 11 0.42 3.80 0.41
N LEU A 12 -0.50 3.23 -0.37
CA LEU A 12 -0.39 1.88 -0.94
C LEU A 12 0.15 1.90 -2.38
N ALA A 13 0.58 3.06 -2.87
CA ALA A 13 1.15 3.17 -4.21
C ALA A 13 2.51 2.45 -4.26
N ASP A 14 2.81 1.83 -5.39
CA ASP A 14 4.09 1.16 -5.59
C ASP A 14 5.25 2.15 -5.64
N ALA A 15 6.41 1.67 -5.20
CA ALA A 15 7.66 2.39 -5.30
C ALA A 15 8.69 1.53 -6.05
N PRO A 16 9.46 2.11 -6.99
CA PRO A 16 10.62 1.42 -7.54
C PRO A 16 11.58 1.06 -6.41
N LEU A 17 12.37 -0.01 -6.58
CA LEU A 17 13.42 -0.40 -5.63
C LEU A 17 14.76 0.28 -5.95
N ASP A 18 14.87 1.03 -7.05
CA ASP A 18 16.07 1.69 -7.53
C ASP A 18 15.79 3.14 -7.98
N ASP A 19 15.46 4.01 -7.02
CA ASP A 19 15.24 5.44 -7.26
C ASP A 19 16.06 6.31 -6.31
N SER A 20 16.94 7.14 -6.88
CA SER A 20 17.81 8.08 -6.17
C SER A 20 17.07 9.12 -5.31
N GLN A 21 15.79 9.37 -5.60
CA GLN A 21 14.92 10.26 -4.85
C GLN A 21 14.23 9.56 -3.67
N LEU A 22 14.48 8.27 -3.46
CA LEU A 22 13.90 7.49 -2.39
C LEU A 22 14.94 7.03 -1.37
N VAL A 23 14.45 6.88 -0.14
CA VAL A 23 15.07 6.09 0.90
C VAL A 23 14.16 4.93 1.28
N TYR A 24 14.76 3.80 1.59
CA TYR A 24 14.08 2.56 1.94
C TYR A 24 14.41 2.19 3.37
N GLU A 25 13.37 1.91 4.15
CA GLU A 25 13.47 1.47 5.55
C GLU A 25 12.75 0.14 5.72
N PRO A 26 13.16 -0.72 6.67
CA PRO A 26 12.37 -1.89 7.04
C PRO A 26 10.95 -1.50 7.46
N LYS A 27 9.95 -2.22 6.96
CA LYS A 27 8.59 -2.12 7.49
C LYS A 27 8.47 -3.02 8.71
N TYR A 28 8.60 -2.40 9.88
CA TYR A 28 8.40 -3.09 11.14
C TYR A 28 6.90 -3.39 11.37
N ASP A 29 6.61 -4.61 11.82
CA ASP A 29 5.28 -5.07 12.18
C ASP A 29 5.09 -4.93 13.70
N GLY A 30 4.53 -3.79 14.13
CA GLY A 30 4.47 -3.41 15.54
C GLY A 30 3.37 -2.40 15.88
N ILE A 31 3.60 -1.62 16.93
CA ILE A 31 2.70 -0.53 17.35
C ILE A 31 3.40 0.80 17.10
N ARG A 32 2.88 1.56 16.13
CA ARG A 32 3.29 2.94 15.88
C ARG A 32 3.20 3.79 17.14
N ALA A 33 4.28 4.49 17.49
CA ALA A 33 4.35 5.33 18.67
C ALA A 33 5.04 6.67 18.41
N ILE A 34 4.39 7.76 18.81
CA ILE A 34 5.03 9.07 19.01
C ILE A 34 5.58 9.12 20.43
N ALA A 35 6.89 9.35 20.57
CA ALA A 35 7.54 9.47 21.86
C ALA A 35 7.81 10.94 22.17
N GLU A 36 7.16 11.45 23.22
CA GLU A 36 7.45 12.76 23.80
C GLU A 36 8.41 12.55 24.99
N VAL A 37 9.61 13.09 24.88
CA VAL A 37 10.69 12.83 25.84
C VAL A 37 11.24 14.15 26.35
N SER A 38 11.22 14.33 27.66
CA SER A 38 11.81 15.45 28.36
C SER A 38 12.56 14.97 29.60
N ASN A 39 13.34 15.85 30.21
CA ASN A 39 14.12 15.52 31.40
C ASN A 39 13.24 15.16 32.61
N THR A 40 11.94 15.48 32.56
CA THR A 40 10.98 15.26 33.66
C THR A 40 9.86 14.28 33.30
N SER A 41 9.62 13.99 32.02
CA SER A 41 8.51 13.13 31.59
C SER A 41 8.82 12.37 30.31
N VAL A 42 8.23 11.18 30.21
CA VAL A 42 8.21 10.36 28.98
C VAL A 42 6.77 9.95 28.73
N HIS A 43 6.29 10.20 27.52
CA HIS A 43 4.99 9.72 27.06
C HIS A 43 5.11 9.01 25.72
N LEU A 44 4.44 7.87 25.59
CA LEU A 44 4.31 7.12 24.33
C LEU A 44 2.86 7.18 23.87
N TRP A 45 2.62 7.72 22.67
CA TRP A 45 1.30 7.88 22.10
C TRP A 45 1.13 6.95 20.91
N SER A 46 0.15 6.05 20.96
CA SER A 46 -0.17 5.21 19.80
C SER A 46 -0.68 6.05 18.63
N ARG A 47 -0.78 5.44 17.45
CA ARG A 47 -1.39 6.04 16.25
C ARG A 47 -2.75 6.73 16.49
N LEU A 48 -3.60 6.17 17.35
CA LEU A 48 -4.93 6.71 17.65
C LEU A 48 -4.93 7.73 18.80
N GLY A 49 -3.75 8.16 19.27
CA GLY A 49 -3.60 9.09 20.38
C GLY A 49 -3.76 8.46 21.77
N ASN A 50 -3.93 7.13 21.87
CA ASN A 50 -3.99 6.46 23.17
C ASN A 50 -2.60 6.45 23.84
N GLU A 51 -2.54 6.78 25.13
CA GLU A 51 -1.30 6.69 25.90
C GLU A 51 -0.88 5.23 26.14
N LYS A 52 0.39 4.92 25.91
CA LYS A 52 0.98 3.58 25.96
C LYS A 52 2.15 3.46 26.91
N THR A 53 2.55 4.54 27.57
CA THR A 53 3.72 4.59 28.46
C THR A 53 3.73 3.47 29.50
N ARG A 54 2.61 3.25 30.19
CA ARG A 54 2.49 2.20 31.23
C ARG A 54 2.53 0.78 30.67
N GLN A 55 2.16 0.60 29.39
CA GLN A 55 2.15 -0.68 28.72
C GLN A 55 3.56 -1.14 28.29
N PHE A 56 4.51 -0.21 28.23
CA PHE A 56 5.91 -0.46 27.84
C PHE A 56 6.91 0.19 28.83
N PRO A 57 6.91 -0.26 30.10
CA PRO A 57 7.74 0.34 31.15
C PRO A 57 9.25 0.26 30.86
N GLU A 58 9.71 -0.78 30.18
CA GLU A 58 11.13 -0.94 29.79
C GLU A 58 11.57 0.12 28.76
N ILE A 59 10.70 0.45 27.80
CA ILE A 59 10.95 1.51 26.82
C ILE A 59 10.90 2.88 27.51
N ALA A 60 9.89 3.09 28.36
CA ALA A 60 9.76 4.34 29.11
C ALA A 60 10.98 4.60 30.02
N ALA A 61 11.48 3.58 30.72
CA ALA A 61 12.66 3.67 31.57
C ALA A 61 13.94 3.95 30.78
N ALA A 62 14.10 3.32 29.61
CA ALA A 62 15.23 3.58 28.72
C ALA A 62 15.21 5.01 28.18
N LEU A 63 14.04 5.50 27.71
CA LEU A 63 13.86 6.87 27.26
C LEU A 63 14.10 7.87 28.39
N ALA A 64 13.62 7.61 29.61
CA ALA A 64 13.84 8.48 30.77
C ALA A 64 15.32 8.55 31.17
N THR A 65 16.04 7.43 31.04
CA THR A 65 17.49 7.39 31.26
C THR A 65 18.24 8.21 30.24
N TRP A 66 17.90 8.06 28.96
CA TRP A 66 18.46 8.88 27.90
C TRP A 66 18.10 10.37 28.06
N ALA A 67 16.88 10.68 28.48
CA ALA A 67 16.39 12.04 28.66
C ALA A 67 17.25 12.88 29.61
N ARG A 68 17.87 12.27 30.62
CA ARG A 68 18.81 12.98 31.52
C ARG A 68 20.00 13.64 30.80
N ARG A 69 20.32 13.19 29.59
CA ARG A 69 21.40 13.73 28.74
C ARG A 69 20.90 14.72 27.71
N LEU A 70 19.58 14.89 27.56
CA LEU A 70 18.99 15.81 26.60
C LEU A 70 19.14 17.26 27.09
N LYS A 71 19.57 18.12 26.18
CA LYS A 71 19.61 19.57 26.41
C LYS A 71 18.23 20.21 26.27
N GLN A 72 17.36 19.60 25.46
CA GLN A 72 16.03 20.08 25.10
C GLN A 72 15.07 18.88 24.97
N PRO A 73 13.78 19.06 25.26
CA PRO A 73 12.78 18.01 25.03
C PRO A 73 12.67 17.67 23.54
N VAL A 74 12.33 16.43 23.21
CA VAL A 74 12.24 15.95 21.82
C VAL A 74 10.93 15.21 21.58
N ILE A 75 10.49 15.24 20.32
CA ILE A 75 9.36 14.44 19.84
C ILE A 75 9.85 13.55 18.70
N LEU A 76 9.75 12.24 18.90
CA LEU A 76 10.20 11.22 17.95
C LEU A 76 9.01 10.46 17.38
N ASP A 77 9.14 9.98 16.15
CA ASP A 77 8.22 9.04 15.54
C ASP A 77 8.94 7.69 15.34
N GLY A 78 8.30 6.62 15.80
CA GLY A 78 8.89 5.28 15.82
C GLY A 78 7.87 4.16 15.86
N GLU A 79 8.38 2.93 15.86
CA GLU A 79 7.59 1.70 15.98
C GLU A 79 8.03 0.94 17.23
N ILE A 80 7.07 0.48 18.04
CA ILE A 80 7.32 -0.46 19.13
C ILE A 80 7.19 -1.87 18.58
N VAL A 81 8.25 -2.67 18.70
CA VAL A 81 8.31 -4.05 18.19
C VAL A 81 8.55 -5.04 19.31
N ALA A 82 8.05 -6.26 19.14
CA ALA A 82 8.51 -7.41 19.92
C ALA A 82 9.80 -7.95 19.30
N LEU A 83 10.64 -8.57 20.12
CA LEU A 83 11.92 -9.15 19.72
C LEU A 83 11.99 -10.63 20.08
N ASP A 84 12.69 -11.41 19.25
CA ASP A 84 13.05 -12.79 19.57
C ASP A 84 14.25 -12.89 20.54
N ALA A 85 14.71 -14.11 20.81
CA ALA A 85 15.86 -14.37 21.68
C ALA A 85 17.20 -13.87 21.10
N LYS A 86 17.28 -13.63 19.79
CA LYS A 86 18.45 -13.05 19.11
C LYS A 86 18.39 -11.53 19.09
N GLY A 87 17.25 -10.95 19.46
CA GLY A 87 17.01 -9.52 19.46
C GLY A 87 16.49 -9.00 18.12
N ASP A 88 16.01 -9.86 17.22
CA ASP A 88 15.44 -9.47 15.94
C ASP A 88 13.93 -9.17 16.07
N PRO A 89 13.38 -8.16 15.37
CA PRO A 89 11.95 -7.88 15.38
C PRO A 89 11.12 -9.08 14.94
N VAL A 90 10.06 -9.38 15.70
CA VAL A 90 9.06 -10.40 15.36
C VAL A 90 7.69 -9.78 15.18
N GLY A 91 6.83 -10.46 14.44
CA GLY A 91 5.52 -9.94 14.04
C GLY A 91 4.61 -9.55 15.20
N PHE A 92 3.59 -8.74 14.89
CA PHE A 92 2.68 -8.10 15.86
C PHE A 92 1.96 -9.09 16.79
N GLN A 93 1.78 -10.35 16.38
CA GLN A 93 1.20 -11.39 17.22
C GLN A 93 1.93 -11.53 18.58
N ALA A 94 3.25 -11.34 18.60
CA ALA A 94 4.05 -11.39 19.82
C ALA A 94 3.77 -10.22 20.79
N LEU A 95 3.15 -9.14 20.32
CA LEU A 95 2.71 -8.00 21.15
C LEU A 95 1.28 -8.19 21.69
N GLN A 96 0.49 -9.14 21.18
CA GLN A 96 -0.92 -9.30 21.57
C GLN A 96 -1.10 -9.63 23.06
N GLY A 97 -0.22 -10.46 23.64
CA GLY A 97 -0.24 -10.80 25.06
C GLY A 97 -0.04 -9.60 25.99
N ARG A 98 0.51 -8.48 25.47
CA ARG A 98 0.71 -7.23 26.22
C ARG A 98 -0.47 -6.26 26.09
N ILE A 99 -1.44 -6.50 25.20
CA ILE A 99 -2.61 -5.62 24.99
C ILE A 99 -3.45 -5.49 26.27
N HIS A 100 -3.50 -6.54 27.08
CA HIS A 100 -4.28 -6.61 28.32
C HIS A 100 -3.59 -6.04 29.57
N LEU A 101 -2.35 -5.53 29.47
CA LEU A 101 -1.60 -4.95 30.60
C LEU A 101 -2.11 -3.55 31.04
N SER A 102 -3.33 -3.17 30.64
CA SER A 102 -3.96 -1.90 31.03
C SER A 102 -4.94 -2.13 32.17
N GLY A 103 -4.56 -1.77 33.41
CA GLY A 103 -5.49 -1.84 34.55
C GLY A 103 -4.93 -1.28 35.85
N GLY A 104 -5.22 -0.02 36.14
CA GLY A 104 -5.12 0.62 37.47
C GLY A 104 -5.85 1.96 37.43
N PRO A 105 -6.75 2.27 38.38
CA PRO A 105 -7.77 3.31 38.22
C PRO A 105 -7.19 4.71 38.05
N GLU A 106 -7.93 5.54 37.31
CA GLU A 106 -7.74 6.99 37.25
C GLU A 106 -7.63 7.58 38.66
N ALA A 107 -6.63 8.42 38.88
CA ALA A 107 -6.44 9.10 40.17
C ALA A 107 -7.58 10.12 40.37
N PRO A 108 -8.29 10.12 41.52
CA PRO A 108 -9.27 11.14 41.81
C PRO A 108 -8.59 12.46 42.22
N ALA A 109 -9.36 13.53 42.05
CA ALA A 109 -8.99 14.91 42.33
C ALA A 109 -8.36 15.15 43.71
N ARG A 110 -7.48 16.14 43.77
CA ARG A 110 -6.83 16.67 44.98
C ARG A 110 -7.89 17.12 46.01
N THR A 111 -7.99 16.38 47.11
CA THR A 111 -8.37 16.95 48.42
C THR A 111 -7.54 16.27 49.50
N GLY A 112 -6.94 17.07 50.37
CA GLY A 112 -5.88 16.65 51.29
C GLY A 112 -6.35 15.76 52.43
N SER A 113 -5.42 14.93 52.91
CA SER A 113 -5.17 14.58 54.31
C SER A 113 -4.00 13.60 54.38
N ARG A 114 -3.00 13.88 55.22
CA ARG A 114 -1.96 12.89 55.62
C ARG A 114 -2.61 11.84 56.54
N PRO A 115 -2.12 10.59 56.57
CA PRO A 115 -1.21 10.25 57.67
C PRO A 115 -0.05 9.26 57.37
N ARG A 116 0.99 9.49 58.18
CA ARG A 116 2.11 8.71 58.75
C ARG A 116 2.55 7.32 58.23
N LEU A 117 3.89 7.17 58.36
CA LEU A 117 4.75 6.00 58.18
C LEU A 117 4.38 4.80 59.06
N ALA A 118 4.59 3.60 58.50
CA ALA A 118 5.08 2.42 59.23
C ALA A 118 6.20 1.74 58.40
N ARG A 119 7.25 1.28 59.08
CA ARG A 119 8.53 0.79 58.55
C ARG A 119 8.53 -0.74 58.36
N SER A 120 9.47 -1.19 57.54
CA SER A 120 10.00 -2.56 57.36
C SER A 120 9.10 -3.51 56.56
N ALA A 121 9.57 -4.41 55.69
CA ALA A 121 10.90 -5.00 55.53
C ALA A 121 11.10 -5.42 54.07
N THR A 122 12.38 -5.52 53.68
CA THR A 122 12.94 -6.38 52.62
C THR A 122 11.95 -7.24 51.82
N GLY A 123 11.65 -6.81 50.59
CA GLY A 123 10.92 -7.58 49.59
C GLY A 123 11.29 -7.08 48.22
N ALA A 124 12.16 -7.82 47.54
CA ALA A 124 12.65 -7.52 46.20
C ALA A 124 11.49 -7.23 45.23
N ALA A 125 11.68 -6.23 44.39
CA ALA A 125 10.84 -5.91 43.26
C ALA A 125 10.61 -7.16 42.39
N LYS A 126 9.43 -7.75 42.56
CA LYS A 126 8.91 -8.86 41.74
C LYS A 126 7.45 -8.54 41.42
N THR A 127 7.22 -7.72 40.41
CA THR A 127 5.93 -7.68 39.72
C THR A 127 6.12 -7.30 38.25
N ALA A 128 5.56 -8.16 37.39
CA ALA A 128 5.34 -8.02 35.94
C ALA A 128 6.54 -8.24 34.99
N HIS A 129 7.04 -9.48 34.90
CA HIS A 129 7.81 -9.95 33.74
C HIS A 129 7.27 -11.29 33.26
N ASP A 130 6.07 -11.29 32.68
CA ASP A 130 5.48 -12.47 32.03
C ASP A 130 5.06 -12.19 30.59
N SER A 131 5.92 -11.47 29.87
CA SER A 131 5.85 -11.44 28.41
C SER A 131 7.06 -12.18 27.87
N ARG A 132 6.83 -13.29 27.17
CA ARG A 132 7.87 -14.17 26.57
C ARG A 132 8.80 -13.46 25.57
N HIS A 133 8.53 -12.21 25.22
CA HIS A 133 9.28 -11.42 24.25
C HIS A 133 9.72 -10.09 24.85
N SER A 134 11.01 -9.75 24.64
CA SER A 134 11.52 -8.41 24.89
C SER A 134 10.98 -7.44 23.84
N VAL A 135 11.02 -6.14 24.10
CA VAL A 135 10.50 -5.11 23.18
C VAL A 135 11.53 -4.01 22.95
N ALA A 136 11.42 -3.33 21.82
CA ALA A 136 12.20 -2.16 21.49
C ALA A 136 11.36 -1.07 20.84
N PHE A 137 11.78 0.18 21.02
CA PHE A 137 11.32 1.32 20.23
C PHE A 137 12.34 1.60 19.13
N ILE A 138 11.89 1.54 17.88
CA ILE A 138 12.69 1.84 16.69
C ILE A 138 12.29 3.22 16.17
N ALA A 139 13.13 4.22 16.39
CA ALA A 139 12.94 5.57 15.89
C ALA A 139 13.31 5.66 14.40
N PHE A 140 12.46 6.29 13.59
CA PHE A 140 12.75 6.56 12.17
C PHE A 140 12.54 8.03 11.76
N ASP A 141 11.94 8.87 12.62
CA ASP A 141 11.82 10.31 12.36
C ASP A 141 11.92 11.16 13.64
N ILE A 142 12.25 12.44 13.50
CA ILE A 142 12.23 13.45 14.56
C ILE A 142 11.35 14.62 14.15
N LEU A 143 10.40 14.98 15.01
CA LEU A 143 9.41 16.02 14.72
C LEU A 143 9.76 17.35 15.37
N ARG A 144 10.46 17.32 16.52
CA ARG A 144 10.75 18.50 17.32
C ARG A 144 11.97 18.31 18.23
N GLU A 145 12.70 19.40 18.46
CA GLU A 145 13.71 19.54 19.52
C GLU A 145 13.56 20.93 20.16
N GLY A 146 13.22 20.98 21.45
CA GLY A 146 12.90 22.21 22.16
C GLY A 146 11.71 22.94 21.53
N SER A 147 11.91 24.20 21.16
CA SER A 147 10.93 25.01 20.45
C SER A 147 10.93 24.83 18.93
N ARG A 148 11.94 24.14 18.37
CA ARG A 148 12.12 24.03 16.92
C ARG A 148 11.33 22.83 16.37
N ASP A 149 10.32 23.13 15.55
CA ASP A 149 9.56 22.13 14.80
C ASP A 149 10.31 21.79 13.49
N PHE A 150 10.52 20.50 13.24
CA PHE A 150 11.25 20.01 12.07
C PHE A 150 10.34 19.45 10.98
N ARG A 151 9.02 19.41 11.18
CA ARG A 151 8.10 18.76 10.24
C ARG A 151 8.15 19.36 8.84
N ASP A 152 8.45 20.65 8.73
CA ASP A 152 8.61 21.31 7.43
C ASP A 152 9.97 21.04 6.78
N LEU A 153 10.97 20.48 7.46
CA LEU A 153 12.24 20.15 6.83
C LEU A 153 12.11 18.91 5.92
N PRO A 154 12.92 18.80 4.85
CA PRO A 154 13.13 17.56 4.09
C PRO A 154 13.45 16.35 4.97
N LEU A 155 13.03 15.16 4.55
CA LEU A 155 13.26 13.91 5.30
C LEU A 155 14.74 13.67 5.58
N LEU A 156 15.63 13.90 4.61
CA LEU A 156 17.07 13.72 4.82
C LEU A 156 17.62 14.65 5.90
N GLU A 157 17.15 15.90 5.97
CA GLU A 157 17.55 16.83 7.04
C GLU A 157 17.04 16.37 8.41
N ARG A 158 15.77 15.95 8.49
CA ARG A 158 15.23 15.38 9.73
C ARG A 158 16.00 14.13 10.15
N ARG A 159 16.40 13.29 9.20
CA ARG A 159 17.19 12.08 9.47
C ARG A 159 18.55 12.40 10.08
N VAL A 160 19.28 13.37 9.53
CA VAL A 160 20.57 13.83 10.08
C VAL A 160 20.40 14.35 11.52
N ILE A 161 19.34 15.11 11.77
CA ILE A 161 19.00 15.61 13.11
C ILE A 161 18.69 14.44 14.06
N LEU A 162 17.86 13.49 13.64
CA LEU A 162 17.50 12.30 14.40
C LEU A 162 18.74 11.51 14.78
N GLU A 163 19.61 11.20 13.83
CA GLU A 163 20.85 10.45 14.05
C GLU A 163 21.75 11.13 15.09
N ARG A 164 21.96 12.44 14.94
CA ARG A 164 22.74 13.23 15.90
C ARG A 164 22.14 13.17 17.30
N VAL A 165 20.86 13.46 17.44
CA VAL A 165 20.18 13.56 18.74
C VAL A 165 20.04 12.18 19.41
N PHE A 166 19.72 11.15 18.63
CA PHE A 166 19.42 9.81 19.12
C PHE A 166 20.66 8.91 19.28
N SER A 167 21.82 9.29 18.72
CA SER A 167 23.07 8.52 18.79
C SER A 167 23.42 8.06 20.21
N GLY A 168 23.28 8.93 21.22
CA GLY A 168 23.56 8.64 22.63
C GLY A 168 22.47 7.83 23.35
N ALA A 169 21.37 7.49 22.67
CA ALA A 169 20.26 6.68 23.17
C ALA A 169 20.36 5.21 22.77
N ILE A 170 21.13 4.90 21.73
CA ILE A 170 21.11 3.58 21.05
C ILE A 170 21.46 2.47 22.05
N SER A 171 20.57 1.49 22.14
CA SER A 171 20.64 0.33 23.03
C SER A 171 19.76 -0.80 22.48
N PRO A 172 19.79 -2.02 23.05
CA PRO A 172 18.88 -3.09 22.63
C PRO A 172 17.40 -2.71 22.67
N THR A 173 17.00 -1.82 23.59
CA THR A 173 15.62 -1.33 23.78
C THR A 173 15.30 -0.08 22.96
N LEU A 174 16.29 0.75 22.62
CA LEU A 174 16.12 1.98 21.84
C LEU A 174 16.98 1.91 20.59
N ARG A 175 16.35 1.77 19.42
CA ARG A 175 17.05 1.54 18.16
C ARG A 175 16.73 2.62 17.15
N LEU A 176 17.64 2.81 16.21
CA LEU A 176 17.42 3.64 15.05
C LEU A 176 17.07 2.73 13.87
N SER A 177 16.08 3.11 13.06
CA SER A 177 15.73 2.38 11.85
C SER A 177 16.87 2.41 10.83
N GLU A 178 17.11 1.28 10.18
CA GLU A 178 18.00 1.18 9.02
C GLU A 178 17.43 1.97 7.83
N VAL A 179 18.30 2.70 7.12
CA VAL A 179 17.95 3.48 5.93
C VAL A 179 18.92 3.14 4.80
N VAL A 180 18.38 2.84 3.62
CA VAL A 180 19.15 2.68 2.38
C VAL A 180 18.67 3.71 1.36
N ARG A 181 19.57 4.49 0.76
CA ARG A 181 19.23 5.51 -0.24
C ARG A 181 19.46 4.99 -1.64
N GLY A 182 18.55 5.30 -2.57
CA GLY A 182 18.73 5.02 -3.98
C GLY A 182 18.42 3.58 -4.37
N ASP A 183 19.16 2.62 -3.84
CA ASP A 183 19.02 1.20 -4.23
C ASP A 183 18.58 0.32 -3.06
N GLY A 184 17.28 0.12 -2.94
CA GLY A 184 16.64 -0.73 -1.94
C GLY A 184 16.68 -2.22 -2.25
N ARG A 185 17.22 -2.69 -3.39
CA ARG A 185 17.14 -4.10 -3.81
C ARG A 185 17.80 -5.05 -2.82
N ALA A 186 18.97 -4.70 -2.31
CA ALA A 186 19.67 -5.53 -1.31
C ALA A 186 18.86 -5.62 0.00
N LEU A 187 18.28 -4.51 0.45
CA LEU A 187 17.41 -4.48 1.63
C LEU A 187 16.14 -5.31 1.41
N TYR A 188 15.54 -5.23 0.22
CA TYR A 188 14.38 -6.01 -0.16
C TYR A 188 14.66 -7.51 -0.18
N GLN A 189 15.81 -7.94 -0.72
CA GLN A 189 16.22 -9.35 -0.69
C GLN A 189 16.46 -9.87 0.73
N ARG A 190 17.07 -9.06 1.61
CA ARG A 190 17.19 -9.43 3.03
C ARG A 190 15.82 -9.52 3.71
N ALA A 191 14.93 -8.59 3.39
CA ALA A 191 13.57 -8.58 3.92
C ALA A 191 12.79 -9.83 3.49
N LEU A 192 12.94 -10.27 2.23
CA LEU A 192 12.42 -11.55 1.73
C LEU A 192 13.00 -12.74 2.51
N ALA A 193 14.33 -12.85 2.59
CA ALA A 193 15.00 -13.95 3.27
C ALA A 193 14.70 -14.05 4.76
N SER A 194 14.37 -12.91 5.38
CA SER A 194 14.08 -12.81 6.82
C SER A 194 12.58 -12.80 7.14
N GLY A 195 11.71 -12.91 6.13
CA GLY A 195 10.25 -12.90 6.31
C GLY A 195 9.69 -11.61 6.88
N TRP A 196 10.28 -10.45 6.56
CA TRP A 196 9.77 -9.15 6.98
C TRP A 196 8.46 -8.81 6.26
N GLU A 197 7.63 -7.95 6.86
CA GLU A 197 6.37 -7.51 6.23
C GLU A 197 6.60 -6.75 4.92
N GLY A 198 7.75 -6.09 4.81
CA GLY A 198 8.13 -5.31 3.64
C GLY A 198 9.11 -4.19 3.95
N LEU A 199 9.11 -3.18 3.08
CA LEU A 199 9.83 -1.92 3.24
C LEU A 199 8.88 -0.72 3.24
N ILE A 200 9.36 0.41 3.73
CA ILE A 200 8.75 1.72 3.51
C ILE A 200 9.70 2.52 2.62
N ALA A 201 9.22 2.91 1.44
CA ALA A 201 9.93 3.86 0.59
C ALA A 201 9.47 5.27 0.95
N LYS A 202 10.40 6.20 1.13
CA LYS A 202 10.09 7.60 1.45
C LYS A 202 10.86 8.52 0.53
N HIS A 203 10.20 9.57 0.02
CA HIS A 203 10.86 10.59 -0.79
C HIS A 203 11.85 11.40 0.05
N VAL A 204 13.06 11.61 -0.46
CA VAL A 204 14.18 12.29 0.23
C VAL A 204 13.83 13.71 0.69
N ASP A 205 13.03 14.41 -0.10
CA ASP A 205 12.59 15.79 0.18
C ASP A 205 11.22 15.87 0.86
N SER A 206 10.65 14.73 1.27
CA SER A 206 9.31 14.72 1.86
C SER A 206 9.25 15.48 3.19
N ARG A 207 8.29 16.39 3.29
CA ARG A 207 7.96 17.06 4.56
C ARG A 207 7.04 16.17 5.38
N TYR A 208 7.11 16.27 6.70
CA TYR A 208 6.25 15.51 7.58
C TYR A 208 4.85 16.12 7.63
N LYS A 209 3.84 15.40 7.12
CA LYS A 209 2.44 15.84 7.10
C LYS A 209 1.64 15.10 8.17
N SER A 210 1.56 15.68 9.37
CA SER A 210 0.84 15.10 10.52
C SER A 210 -0.59 14.68 10.15
N GLY A 211 -0.95 13.45 10.46
CA GLY A 211 -2.28 12.87 10.22
C GLY A 211 -2.65 12.61 8.76
N LYS A 212 -1.78 13.00 7.81
CA LYS A 212 -2.06 12.86 6.38
C LYS A 212 -1.44 11.60 5.82
N ARG A 213 -2.17 10.98 4.89
CA ARG A 213 -1.63 9.98 3.97
C ARG A 213 -1.10 10.69 2.74
N THR A 214 0.13 10.39 2.36
CA THR A 214 0.81 11.04 1.24
C THR A 214 1.41 10.00 0.30
N PRO A 215 1.62 10.34 -0.98
CA PRO A 215 2.39 9.51 -1.91
C PRO A 215 3.90 9.53 -1.59
N ASP A 216 4.36 10.50 -0.78
CA ASP A 216 5.75 10.64 -0.40
C ASP A 216 6.27 9.45 0.41
N TRP A 217 5.38 8.80 1.18
CA TRP A 217 5.68 7.56 1.87
C TRP A 217 4.85 6.44 1.26
N ARG A 218 5.50 5.35 0.88
CA ARG A 218 4.90 4.22 0.14
C ARG A 218 5.23 2.91 0.83
N LYS A 219 4.24 2.04 0.95
CA LYS A 219 4.40 0.71 1.54
C LYS A 219 4.78 -0.26 0.43
N LEU A 220 5.97 -0.84 0.54
CA LEU A 220 6.40 -1.96 -0.29
C LEU A 220 6.13 -3.23 0.49
N LYS A 221 5.06 -3.95 0.16
CA LYS A 221 4.76 -5.22 0.83
C LYS A 221 5.58 -6.35 0.22
N ILE A 222 6.06 -7.25 1.07
CA ILE A 222 6.54 -8.54 0.61
C ILE A 222 5.34 -9.47 0.49
N VAL A 223 5.17 -10.05 -0.70
CA VAL A 223 4.13 -11.01 -1.04
C VAL A 223 4.85 -12.32 -1.36
N GLN A 224 4.42 -13.41 -0.75
CA GLN A 224 4.95 -14.73 -1.04
C GLN A 224 4.16 -15.33 -2.19
N GLU A 225 4.84 -16.11 -3.03
CA GLU A 225 4.23 -16.86 -4.12
C GLU A 225 4.73 -18.29 -4.02
N GLN A 226 3.83 -19.26 -4.07
CA GLN A 226 4.17 -20.68 -4.02
C GLN A 226 3.17 -21.50 -4.84
N GLU A 227 3.55 -22.70 -5.25
CA GLU A 227 2.65 -23.68 -5.82
C GLU A 227 1.82 -24.42 -4.75
N PHE A 228 0.57 -24.72 -5.12
CA PHE A 228 -0.38 -25.51 -4.32
C PHE A 228 -1.16 -26.48 -5.22
N VAL A 229 -1.48 -27.65 -4.69
CA VAL A 229 -2.34 -28.62 -5.38
C VAL A 229 -3.80 -28.32 -5.09
N ILE A 230 -4.64 -28.36 -6.12
CA ILE A 230 -6.09 -28.19 -5.99
C ILE A 230 -6.70 -29.55 -5.59
N GLY A 231 -7.28 -29.61 -4.40
CA GLY A 231 -7.97 -30.81 -3.88
C GLY A 231 -9.50 -30.70 -3.90
N GLY A 232 -10.05 -29.54 -4.26
CA GLY A 232 -11.49 -29.37 -4.37
C GLY A 232 -11.89 -27.93 -4.70
N TRP A 233 -13.19 -27.70 -4.77
CA TRP A 233 -13.79 -26.38 -4.94
C TRP A 233 -15.08 -26.29 -4.11
N THR A 234 -15.57 -25.08 -3.87
CA THR A 234 -16.82 -24.86 -3.12
C THR A 234 -17.91 -24.30 -4.01
N GLU A 235 -19.19 -24.57 -3.71
CA GLU A 235 -20.30 -23.93 -4.40
C GLU A 235 -20.20 -22.39 -4.35
N PRO A 236 -20.68 -21.68 -5.38
CA PRO A 236 -20.66 -20.22 -5.41
C PRO A 236 -21.75 -19.60 -4.52
N ARG A 237 -21.56 -18.34 -4.13
CA ARG A 237 -22.57 -17.51 -3.46
C ARG A 237 -23.01 -16.34 -4.33
N GLN A 238 -24.27 -15.94 -4.18
CA GLN A 238 -24.87 -14.74 -4.80
C GLN A 238 -24.72 -14.75 -6.34
N THR A 239 -24.17 -13.70 -6.94
CA THR A 239 -24.04 -13.52 -8.39
C THR A 239 -22.84 -14.24 -9.00
N ARG A 240 -22.05 -14.97 -8.21
CA ARG A 240 -20.84 -15.64 -8.68
C ARG A 240 -21.20 -16.89 -9.48
N ALA A 241 -20.65 -17.02 -10.68
CA ALA A 241 -20.83 -18.19 -11.53
C ALA A 241 -19.77 -19.28 -11.24
N TYR A 242 -20.09 -20.53 -11.60
CA TYR A 242 -19.22 -21.71 -11.55
C TYR A 242 -18.87 -22.20 -10.13
N PHE A 243 -17.93 -21.56 -9.43
CA PHE A 243 -17.49 -21.97 -8.09
C PHE A 243 -17.13 -20.76 -7.20
N GLY A 244 -17.23 -20.95 -5.88
CA GLY A 244 -16.92 -19.95 -4.87
C GLY A 244 -15.41 -19.80 -4.63
N ALA A 245 -14.74 -20.89 -4.27
CA ALA A 245 -13.31 -20.93 -4.00
C ALA A 245 -12.67 -22.27 -4.38
N LEU A 246 -11.36 -22.27 -4.65
CA LEU A 246 -10.54 -23.48 -4.75
C LEU A 246 -9.99 -23.87 -3.37
N LEU A 247 -10.00 -25.16 -3.07
CA LEU A 247 -9.40 -25.74 -1.87
C LEU A 247 -7.97 -26.18 -2.19
N LEU A 248 -7.01 -25.62 -1.47
CA LEU A 248 -5.58 -25.74 -1.74
C LEU A 248 -4.91 -26.66 -0.73
N GLY A 249 -3.89 -27.40 -1.16
CA GLY A 249 -3.03 -28.17 -0.27
C GLY A 249 -1.61 -28.33 -0.78
N VAL A 250 -0.77 -28.83 0.11
CA VAL A 250 0.63 -29.19 -0.15
C VAL A 250 0.87 -30.60 0.33
N TYR A 251 1.72 -31.37 -0.33
CA TYR A 251 2.11 -32.68 0.16
C TYR A 251 3.03 -32.53 1.36
N GLU A 252 2.78 -33.33 2.39
CA GLU A 252 3.69 -33.48 3.52
C GLU A 252 3.98 -34.96 3.77
N PRO A 253 5.18 -35.31 4.27
CA PRO A 253 5.46 -36.66 4.73
C PRO A 253 4.44 -37.07 5.79
N SER A 254 3.90 -38.29 5.67
CA SER A 254 3.04 -38.87 6.70
C SER A 254 3.90 -39.70 7.66
N PRO A 255 3.88 -39.42 8.98
CA PRO A 255 4.63 -40.22 9.95
C PRO A 255 4.24 -41.70 9.84
N GLY A 256 5.22 -42.57 9.58
CA GLY A 256 4.99 -44.02 9.47
C GLY A 256 4.50 -44.53 8.10
N SER A 257 4.39 -43.68 7.07
CA SER A 257 4.08 -44.10 5.69
C SER A 257 5.19 -43.69 4.71
N ARG A 258 5.39 -44.50 3.67
CA ARG A 258 6.28 -44.17 2.53
C ARG A 258 5.63 -43.19 1.54
N THR A 259 4.35 -42.87 1.71
CA THR A 259 3.59 -41.96 0.85
C THR A 259 3.33 -40.63 1.56
N SER A 260 3.58 -39.53 0.87
CA SER A 260 3.13 -38.20 1.32
C SER A 260 1.61 -38.12 1.28
N SER A 261 1.03 -37.25 2.11
CA SER A 261 -0.41 -36.95 2.08
C SER A 261 -0.63 -35.48 1.85
N LEU A 262 -1.70 -35.15 1.13
CA LEU A 262 -2.06 -33.77 0.82
C LEU A 262 -2.65 -33.11 2.08
N VAL A 263 -1.99 -32.07 2.59
CA VAL A 263 -2.43 -31.31 3.76
C VAL A 263 -3.10 -30.02 3.29
N TYR A 264 -4.29 -29.73 3.80
CA TYR A 264 -5.05 -28.54 3.44
C TYR A 264 -4.32 -27.26 3.88
N ALA A 265 -4.06 -26.34 2.95
CA ALA A 265 -3.36 -25.08 3.18
C ALA A 265 -4.29 -23.85 3.19
N GLY A 266 -5.59 -24.03 2.96
CA GLY A 266 -6.55 -22.93 2.88
C GLY A 266 -7.29 -22.90 1.55
N HIS A 267 -8.01 -21.82 1.27
CA HIS A 267 -8.79 -21.68 0.05
C HIS A 267 -8.66 -20.28 -0.53
N THR A 268 -8.78 -20.17 -1.84
CA THR A 268 -8.79 -18.88 -2.54
C THR A 268 -10.07 -18.71 -3.36
N GLY A 269 -10.76 -17.59 -3.13
CA GLY A 269 -11.96 -17.17 -3.89
C GLY A 269 -11.72 -15.92 -4.75
N THR A 270 -10.46 -15.48 -4.84
CA THR A 270 -10.02 -14.26 -5.52
C THR A 270 -8.90 -14.61 -6.49
N GLY A 271 -8.74 -13.83 -7.56
CA GLY A 271 -7.84 -14.23 -8.65
C GLY A 271 -8.56 -15.09 -9.71
N PHE A 272 -9.88 -15.03 -9.85
CA PHE A 272 -10.60 -15.61 -11.01
C PHE A 272 -11.56 -14.65 -11.74
N ASN A 273 -11.34 -14.43 -13.04
CA ASN A 273 -12.20 -13.69 -13.95
C ASN A 273 -13.20 -14.70 -14.52
N GLU A 274 -14.28 -14.24 -15.15
CA GLU A 274 -15.36 -15.15 -15.57
C GLU A 274 -14.90 -16.21 -16.57
N LYS A 275 -13.97 -15.87 -17.47
CA LYS A 275 -13.40 -16.83 -18.43
C LYS A 275 -12.55 -17.88 -17.73
N GLU A 276 -11.74 -17.47 -16.75
CA GLU A 276 -10.88 -18.41 -16.00
C GLU A 276 -11.71 -19.30 -15.07
N LEU A 277 -12.76 -18.77 -14.44
CA LEU A 277 -13.74 -19.58 -13.70
C LEU A 277 -14.35 -20.68 -14.57
N ALA A 278 -14.82 -20.32 -15.77
CA ALA A 278 -15.40 -21.27 -16.70
C ALA A 278 -14.38 -22.33 -17.17
N ARG A 279 -13.15 -21.89 -17.49
CA ARG A 279 -12.03 -22.75 -17.91
C ARG A 279 -11.68 -23.76 -16.81
N LEU A 280 -11.47 -23.29 -15.58
CA LEU A 280 -11.13 -24.14 -14.44
C LEU A 280 -12.26 -25.11 -14.11
N MET A 281 -13.52 -24.69 -14.18
CA MET A 281 -14.65 -25.60 -13.96
C MET A 281 -14.69 -26.74 -14.99
N LYS A 282 -14.36 -26.45 -16.26
CA LYS A 282 -14.26 -27.47 -17.31
C LYS A 282 -13.13 -28.49 -17.03
N LEU A 283 -12.03 -28.05 -16.42
CA LEU A 283 -10.90 -28.91 -16.03
C LEU A 283 -11.17 -29.70 -14.74
N LEU A 284 -11.88 -29.10 -13.78
CA LEU A 284 -12.15 -29.70 -12.47
C LEU A 284 -13.27 -30.73 -12.51
N LYS A 285 -14.33 -30.52 -13.31
CA LYS A 285 -15.46 -31.46 -13.41
C LYS A 285 -15.06 -32.91 -13.72
N PRO A 286 -14.20 -33.19 -14.70
CA PRO A 286 -13.74 -34.56 -15.00
C PRO A 286 -12.89 -35.20 -13.88
N LEU A 287 -12.37 -34.37 -12.98
CA LEU A 287 -11.55 -34.80 -11.86
C LEU A 287 -12.36 -35.02 -10.59
N GLU A 288 -13.67 -34.73 -10.60
CA GLU A 288 -14.53 -34.92 -9.43
C GLU A 288 -14.45 -36.34 -8.88
N THR A 289 -14.35 -36.43 -7.55
CA THR A 289 -14.29 -37.68 -6.80
C THR A 289 -15.17 -37.58 -5.56
N ARG A 290 -15.59 -38.73 -5.03
CA ARG A 290 -16.38 -38.81 -3.79
C ARG A 290 -15.50 -38.61 -2.56
N ASP A 291 -14.24 -39.03 -2.65
CA ASP A 291 -13.33 -39.08 -1.52
C ASP A 291 -12.54 -37.77 -1.39
N CYS A 292 -12.43 -37.29 -0.15
CA CYS A 292 -11.63 -36.11 0.15
C CYS A 292 -10.14 -36.42 -0.05
N PRO A 293 -9.41 -35.69 -0.91
CA PRO A 293 -7.99 -35.96 -1.14
C PRO A 293 -7.09 -35.42 -0.01
N PHE A 294 -7.61 -34.52 0.83
CA PHE A 294 -6.88 -34.00 1.97
C PHE A 294 -6.83 -35.01 3.12
N ARG A 295 -5.68 -35.09 3.80
CA ARG A 295 -5.44 -35.89 5.00
C ARG A 295 -6.51 -35.66 6.06
N GLU A 296 -6.89 -34.40 6.26
CA GLU A 296 -7.99 -34.00 7.14
C GLU A 296 -9.03 -33.24 6.33
N ARG A 297 -10.30 -33.61 6.49
CA ARG A 297 -11.41 -32.96 5.77
C ARG A 297 -11.54 -31.51 6.23
N PRO A 298 -11.31 -30.52 5.34
CA PRO A 298 -11.38 -29.12 5.73
C PRO A 298 -12.82 -28.68 6.02
N LYS A 299 -12.98 -27.75 6.96
CA LYS A 299 -14.24 -27.03 7.17
C LYS A 299 -14.33 -25.91 6.14
N THR A 300 -15.38 -25.92 5.33
CA THR A 300 -15.65 -24.91 4.30
C THR A 300 -16.93 -24.14 4.62
N ASN A 301 -17.00 -22.89 4.14
CA ASN A 301 -18.17 -22.04 4.36
C ASN A 301 -19.34 -22.44 3.47
N GLU A 302 -19.05 -22.94 2.26
CA GLU A 302 -20.01 -23.50 1.31
C GLU A 302 -19.78 -25.01 1.12
N PRO A 303 -20.76 -25.75 0.60
CA PRO A 303 -20.61 -27.16 0.24
C PRO A 303 -19.37 -27.40 -0.65
N PRO A 304 -18.46 -28.32 -0.25
CA PRO A 304 -17.27 -28.63 -1.03
C PRO A 304 -17.51 -29.81 -1.99
N HIS A 305 -16.88 -29.72 -3.16
CA HIS A 305 -16.73 -30.78 -4.14
C HIS A 305 -15.25 -31.18 -4.22
N TRP A 306 -14.97 -32.48 -4.14
CA TRP A 306 -13.60 -33.00 -4.13
C TRP A 306 -13.15 -33.33 -5.54
N VAL A 307 -11.88 -33.09 -5.84
CA VAL A 307 -11.27 -33.48 -7.10
C VAL A 307 -10.03 -34.32 -6.86
N ARG A 308 -9.68 -35.17 -7.82
CA ARG A 308 -8.38 -35.84 -7.83
C ARG A 308 -7.28 -34.77 -7.85
N PRO A 309 -6.23 -34.88 -7.01
CA PRO A 309 -5.21 -33.86 -6.83
C PRO A 309 -4.21 -33.84 -7.99
N GLU A 310 -4.71 -33.51 -9.19
CA GLU A 310 -3.98 -33.56 -10.45
C GLU A 310 -3.57 -32.17 -10.97
N LEU A 311 -4.17 -31.10 -10.45
CA LEU A 311 -3.90 -29.73 -10.89
C LEU A 311 -3.10 -28.95 -9.86
N VAL A 312 -2.08 -28.24 -10.32
CA VAL A 312 -1.26 -27.33 -9.53
C VAL A 312 -1.57 -25.88 -9.90
N ALA A 313 -1.69 -25.03 -8.89
CA ALA A 313 -1.92 -23.60 -9.04
C ALA A 313 -0.79 -22.79 -8.38
N GLN A 314 -0.37 -21.72 -9.04
CA GLN A 314 0.46 -20.69 -8.43
C GLN A 314 -0.45 -19.79 -7.59
N ILE A 315 -0.09 -19.58 -6.32
CA ILE A 315 -0.86 -18.76 -5.39
C ILE A 315 0.04 -17.70 -4.77
N LYS A 316 -0.42 -16.45 -4.81
CA LYS A 316 0.15 -15.32 -4.07
C LYS A 316 -0.52 -15.19 -2.72
N PHE A 317 0.23 -15.01 -1.65
CA PHE A 317 -0.30 -14.88 -0.29
C PHE A 317 0.63 -14.03 0.58
N THR A 318 0.14 -13.54 1.71
CA THR A 318 0.95 -12.63 2.57
C THR A 318 1.88 -13.37 3.51
N GLU A 319 1.40 -14.46 4.11
CA GLU A 319 2.17 -15.28 5.06
C GLU A 319 1.48 -16.64 5.28
N TRP A 320 2.26 -17.60 5.78
CA TRP A 320 1.76 -18.83 6.38
C TRP A 320 1.42 -18.60 7.86
N THR A 321 0.21 -18.98 8.28
CA THR A 321 -0.19 -18.96 9.68
C THR A 321 0.48 -20.09 10.47
N ALA A 322 0.50 -19.99 11.80
CA ALA A 322 1.09 -20.99 12.69
C ALA A 322 0.45 -22.39 12.54
N ASP A 323 -0.84 -22.45 12.16
CA ASP A 323 -1.60 -23.67 11.85
C ASP A 323 -1.47 -24.12 10.38
N GLY A 324 -0.54 -23.55 9.62
CA GLY A 324 -0.22 -23.98 8.26
C GLY A 324 -1.27 -23.60 7.22
N LYS A 325 -1.92 -22.44 7.37
CA LYS A 325 -2.86 -21.90 6.37
C LYS A 325 -2.32 -20.64 5.70
N LEU A 326 -2.81 -20.34 4.50
CA LEU A 326 -2.47 -19.11 3.79
C LEU A 326 -3.31 -17.94 4.28
N ARG A 327 -2.67 -16.79 4.47
CA ARG A 327 -3.35 -15.51 4.70
C ARG A 327 -3.45 -14.71 3.40
N HIS A 328 -4.67 -14.26 3.09
CA HIS A 328 -5.04 -13.54 1.86
C HIS A 328 -4.54 -14.21 0.56
N PRO A 329 -4.84 -15.50 0.34
CA PRO A 329 -4.40 -16.19 -0.88
C PRO A 329 -5.17 -15.70 -2.11
N VAL A 330 -4.44 -15.41 -3.18
CA VAL A 330 -4.94 -15.01 -4.50
C VAL A 330 -4.37 -16.00 -5.52
N TYR A 331 -5.24 -16.62 -6.30
CA TYR A 331 -4.81 -17.43 -7.44
C TYR A 331 -4.03 -16.56 -8.44
N LEU A 332 -3.01 -17.11 -9.11
CA LEU A 332 -2.25 -16.44 -10.18
C LEU A 332 -2.33 -17.19 -11.53
N GLY A 333 -2.66 -18.49 -11.50
CA GLY A 333 -2.63 -19.34 -12.70
C GLY A 333 -2.43 -20.82 -12.38
N LEU A 334 -2.73 -21.70 -13.35
CA LEU A 334 -2.33 -23.11 -13.29
C LEU A 334 -0.87 -23.28 -13.71
N ARG A 335 -0.20 -24.25 -13.09
CA ARG A 335 1.16 -24.69 -13.42
C ARG A 335 1.07 -26.09 -14.03
N ASP A 336 0.95 -26.15 -15.36
CA ASP A 336 0.95 -27.42 -16.11
C ASP A 336 2.35 -28.03 -16.26
N ASP A 337 3.39 -27.24 -15.96
CA ASP A 337 4.79 -27.63 -15.90
C ASP A 337 5.18 -28.38 -14.61
N LYS A 338 4.27 -28.46 -13.62
CA LYS A 338 4.56 -29.02 -12.28
C LYS A 338 3.73 -30.25 -11.98
N LYS A 339 4.39 -31.29 -11.45
CA LYS A 339 3.69 -32.49 -10.96
C LYS A 339 3.13 -32.24 -9.56
N PRO A 340 1.87 -32.59 -9.28
CA PRO A 340 1.27 -32.42 -7.96
C PRO A 340 2.09 -33.03 -6.82
N ALA A 341 2.67 -34.22 -7.05
CA ALA A 341 3.47 -34.92 -6.04
C ALA A 341 4.75 -34.18 -5.64
N GLU A 342 5.21 -33.20 -6.45
CA GLU A 342 6.40 -32.39 -6.19
C GLU A 342 6.07 -31.07 -5.45
N VAL A 343 4.79 -30.82 -5.17
CA VAL A 343 4.33 -29.61 -4.49
C VAL A 343 4.33 -29.84 -2.98
N TYR A 344 5.43 -29.46 -2.35
CA TYR A 344 5.60 -29.44 -0.91
C TYR A 344 5.53 -28.01 -0.39
N ARG A 345 5.26 -27.83 0.91
CA ARG A 345 5.46 -26.53 1.53
C ARG A 345 6.92 -26.14 1.33
N GLU A 346 7.16 -25.02 0.68
CA GLU A 346 8.50 -24.47 0.61
C GLU A 346 8.93 -24.16 2.04
N GLN A 347 9.90 -24.93 2.53
CA GLN A 347 10.57 -24.53 3.73
C GLN A 347 11.25 -23.21 3.38
N THR A 348 10.93 -22.15 4.13
CA THR A 348 11.79 -20.99 4.22
C THR A 348 13.12 -21.52 4.74
N SER A 349 13.95 -21.99 3.82
CA SER A 349 15.28 -22.45 4.13
C SER A 349 15.94 -21.21 4.68
N ARG A 350 16.23 -21.24 5.98
CA ARG A 350 17.37 -20.52 6.52
C ARG A 350 18.56 -21.02 5.72
N LEU A 351 18.81 -20.41 4.57
CA LEU A 351 19.97 -20.73 3.77
C LEU A 351 21.16 -20.33 4.61
N HIS A 352 21.84 -21.36 5.11
CA HIS A 352 23.19 -21.24 5.61
C HIS A 352 24.00 -20.50 4.56
N ALA A 353 24.55 -19.36 4.97
CA ALA A 353 25.52 -18.62 4.21
C ALA A 353 26.66 -19.56 3.82
N THR A 354 26.74 -19.88 2.54
CA THR A 354 27.98 -20.33 1.92
C THR A 354 28.30 -19.31 0.84
N SER A 355 29.26 -18.48 1.18
CA SER A 355 29.85 -17.48 0.31
C SER A 355 30.69 -18.18 -0.75
N GLU A 356 30.26 -18.14 -2.01
CA GLU A 356 31.17 -18.25 -3.13
C GLU A 356 30.97 -17.06 -4.06
N ARG A 357 32.02 -16.24 -4.14
CA ARG A 357 32.14 -15.13 -5.09
C ARG A 357 32.29 -15.71 -6.49
N VAL A 358 31.42 -15.31 -7.40
CA VAL A 358 31.68 -15.40 -8.84
C VAL A 358 31.89 -13.98 -9.37
N GLN A 359 33.09 -13.73 -9.88
CA GLN A 359 33.48 -12.53 -10.62
C GLN A 359 33.03 -12.64 -12.09
N GLY A 360 32.71 -11.49 -12.70
CA GLY A 360 32.60 -11.28 -14.15
C GLY A 360 31.14 -11.29 -14.65
N SER A 361 30.68 -10.40 -15.51
CA SER A 361 31.35 -9.46 -16.41
C SER A 361 30.39 -8.33 -16.79
N GLY A 362 30.94 -7.14 -17.04
CA GLY A 362 30.16 -5.92 -17.28
C GLY A 362 29.52 -5.87 -18.66
N PHE A 363 28.24 -5.51 -18.71
CA PHE A 363 27.59 -4.99 -19.90
C PHE A 363 27.56 -3.46 -19.84
N LYS A 364 28.24 -2.81 -20.79
CA LYS A 364 28.11 -1.37 -21.03
C LYS A 364 26.89 -1.13 -21.93
N VAL A 365 25.93 -0.34 -21.46
CA VAL A 365 24.89 0.26 -22.33
C VAL A 365 25.26 1.72 -22.54
N GLN A 366 25.47 2.08 -23.81
CA GLN A 366 25.72 3.46 -24.25
C GLN A 366 24.44 4.28 -24.08
N GLY A 367 24.53 5.38 -23.34
CA GLY A 367 23.44 6.34 -23.19
C GLY A 367 23.30 7.19 -24.46
N SER A 368 22.20 7.02 -25.18
CA SER A 368 21.70 8.00 -26.13
C SER A 368 20.84 9.01 -25.37
N GLY A 369 21.40 10.20 -25.14
CA GLY A 369 20.69 11.32 -24.49
C GLY A 369 19.55 11.83 -25.35
N PHE A 370 18.31 11.66 -24.87
CA PHE A 370 17.16 12.39 -25.39
C PHE A 370 17.09 13.76 -24.71
N LYS A 371 17.37 14.82 -25.47
CA LYS A 371 17.01 16.20 -25.10
C LYS A 371 15.58 16.47 -25.55
N VAL A 372 14.68 16.68 -24.61
CA VAL A 372 13.33 17.21 -24.92
C VAL A 372 13.43 18.73 -25.01
N GLN A 373 13.30 19.27 -26.22
CA GLN A 373 13.05 20.68 -26.45
C GLN A 373 11.55 20.93 -26.27
N ALA A 374 11.19 21.72 -25.25
CA ALA A 374 9.82 22.20 -25.07
C ALA A 374 9.55 23.35 -26.06
N ALA A 375 8.76 23.08 -27.08
CA ALA A 375 8.11 24.09 -27.91
C ALA A 375 6.59 23.86 -27.85
N GLY A 376 5.83 24.88 -27.44
CA GLY A 376 4.38 24.93 -27.66
C GLY A 376 3.51 25.18 -26.43
N GLN A 377 3.12 26.45 -26.25
CA GLN A 377 2.04 27.00 -25.40
C GLN A 377 2.11 26.81 -23.86
N LYS A 378 2.43 27.92 -23.19
CA LYS A 378 2.19 28.14 -21.75
C LYS A 378 0.68 28.10 -21.45
N VAL A 379 0.13 26.91 -21.18
CA VAL A 379 -1.05 26.82 -20.31
C VAL A 379 -0.52 26.87 -18.87
N GLN A 380 -0.16 28.07 -18.39
CA GLN A 380 -0.03 28.25 -16.94
C GLN A 380 -1.43 28.05 -16.37
N GLY A 381 -1.62 27.05 -15.50
CA GLY A 381 -2.91 26.74 -14.87
C GLY A 381 -3.52 28.03 -14.34
N SER A 382 -4.49 28.56 -15.08
CA SER A 382 -4.85 29.97 -14.97
C SER A 382 -5.69 30.15 -13.70
N PRO A 383 -5.22 30.89 -12.68
CA PRO A 383 -6.00 31.13 -11.46
C PRO A 383 -7.40 31.67 -11.78
N GLU A 384 -7.49 32.49 -12.82
CA GLU A 384 -8.73 33.05 -13.37
C GLU A 384 -9.78 31.99 -13.74
N LEU A 385 -9.38 30.88 -14.38
CA LEU A 385 -10.29 29.78 -14.76
C LEU A 385 -10.78 29.02 -13.54
N VAL A 386 -9.90 28.86 -12.53
CA VAL A 386 -10.24 28.20 -11.27
C VAL A 386 -11.29 29.04 -10.52
N ASP A 387 -11.09 30.35 -10.47
CA ASP A 387 -12.00 31.31 -9.84
C ASP A 387 -13.35 31.38 -10.58
N GLU A 388 -13.35 31.36 -11.92
CA GLU A 388 -14.58 31.33 -12.73
C GLU A 388 -15.37 30.03 -12.48
N LEU A 389 -14.71 28.86 -12.49
CA LEU A 389 -15.34 27.58 -12.15
C LEU A 389 -15.92 27.57 -10.73
N GLN A 390 -15.20 28.13 -9.76
CA GLN A 390 -15.66 28.26 -8.38
C GLN A 390 -16.90 29.17 -8.30
N THR A 391 -16.91 30.30 -9.01
CA THR A 391 -18.04 31.22 -9.07
C THR A 391 -19.29 30.56 -9.67
N ILE A 392 -19.12 29.86 -10.81
CA ILE A 392 -20.22 29.12 -11.45
C ILE A 392 -20.77 28.06 -10.49
N GLU A 393 -19.91 27.29 -9.83
CA GLU A 393 -20.37 26.25 -8.90
C GLU A 393 -21.12 26.83 -7.70
N GLN A 394 -20.62 27.91 -7.09
CA GLN A 394 -21.27 28.58 -5.96
C GLN A 394 -22.65 29.12 -6.34
N SER A 395 -22.84 29.56 -7.59
CA SER A 395 -24.13 29.98 -8.11
C SER A 395 -25.17 28.85 -8.20
N ARG A 396 -24.72 27.58 -8.13
CA ARG A 396 -25.50 26.35 -8.34
C ARG A 396 -26.27 26.28 -9.66
N ARG A 397 -25.87 27.08 -10.64
CA ARG A 397 -26.46 27.13 -11.98
C ARG A 397 -25.48 26.62 -13.03
N ASP A 398 -26.00 26.32 -14.21
CA ASP A 398 -25.19 26.07 -15.39
C ASP A 398 -24.49 27.37 -15.81
N GLY A 399 -23.30 27.23 -16.40
CA GLY A 399 -22.47 28.35 -16.81
C GLY A 399 -21.76 28.09 -18.12
N VAL A 400 -21.01 29.08 -18.59
CA VAL A 400 -20.15 28.96 -19.77
C VAL A 400 -18.78 29.46 -19.36
N LEU A 401 -17.80 28.57 -19.42
CA LEU A 401 -16.40 28.85 -19.13
C LEU A 401 -15.71 29.42 -20.37
N ALA A 402 -15.04 30.56 -20.23
CA ALA A 402 -14.22 31.14 -21.29
C ALA A 402 -12.81 30.53 -21.24
N LEU A 403 -12.40 29.80 -22.28
CA LEU A 403 -11.12 29.11 -22.32
C LEU A 403 -10.05 29.92 -23.08
N PRO A 404 -8.75 29.68 -22.78
CA PRO A 404 -7.64 30.23 -23.56
C PRO A 404 -7.82 29.90 -25.06
N GLY A 405 -7.51 30.86 -25.92
CA GLY A 405 -7.73 30.73 -27.37
C GLY A 405 -9.17 31.01 -27.84
N GLY A 406 -10.04 31.53 -26.97
CA GLY A 406 -11.38 32.02 -27.33
C GLY A 406 -12.47 30.94 -27.38
N ALA A 407 -12.14 29.68 -27.06
CA ALA A 407 -13.12 28.61 -26.96
C ALA A 407 -14.08 28.85 -25.78
N ARG A 408 -15.32 28.37 -25.90
CA ARG A 408 -16.35 28.51 -24.87
C ARG A 408 -16.91 27.13 -24.53
N LEU A 409 -16.87 26.75 -23.27
CA LEU A 409 -17.33 25.46 -22.81
C LEU A 409 -18.55 25.61 -21.89
N LYS A 410 -19.70 25.06 -22.29
CA LYS A 410 -20.85 24.97 -21.40
C LYS A 410 -20.57 23.95 -20.30
N VAL A 411 -20.75 24.38 -19.05
CA VAL A 411 -20.59 23.55 -17.86
C VAL A 411 -21.91 23.49 -17.09
N SER A 412 -22.22 22.33 -16.53
CA SER A 412 -23.48 22.11 -15.80
C SER A 412 -23.24 21.24 -14.59
N ASN A 413 -24.13 21.27 -13.59
CA ASN A 413 -24.07 20.37 -12.43
C ASN A 413 -22.71 20.34 -11.71
N LEU A 414 -22.00 21.47 -11.60
CA LEU A 414 -20.67 21.50 -10.97
C LEU A 414 -20.71 21.08 -9.50
N HIS A 415 -21.78 21.42 -8.79
CA HIS A 415 -22.01 21.05 -7.38
C HIS A 415 -22.31 19.55 -7.17
N LYS A 416 -22.41 18.75 -8.24
CA LYS A 416 -22.71 17.32 -8.13
C LYS A 416 -21.54 16.61 -7.44
N VAL A 417 -21.82 15.92 -6.33
CA VAL A 417 -20.82 15.19 -5.55
C VAL A 417 -20.36 13.96 -6.32
N PHE A 418 -19.06 13.87 -6.61
CA PHE A 418 -18.43 12.70 -7.22
C PHE A 418 -17.80 11.79 -6.17
N TRP A 419 -17.27 12.37 -5.08
CA TRP A 419 -16.69 11.63 -3.94
C TRP A 419 -17.46 11.92 -2.64
N PRO A 420 -18.45 11.10 -2.26
CA PRO A 420 -19.32 11.37 -1.11
C PRO A 420 -18.57 11.52 0.23
N THR A 421 -17.57 10.65 0.48
CA THR A 421 -16.82 10.66 1.74
C THR A 421 -15.98 11.93 1.90
N GLN A 422 -15.35 12.39 0.82
CA GLN A 422 -14.52 13.60 0.81
C GLN A 422 -15.34 14.88 0.52
N LYS A 423 -16.62 14.72 0.15
CA LYS A 423 -17.51 15.79 -0.31
C LYS A 423 -16.97 16.57 -1.51
N LEU A 424 -16.19 15.91 -2.39
CA LEU A 424 -15.67 16.55 -3.60
C LEU A 424 -16.67 16.46 -4.75
N THR A 425 -16.76 17.53 -5.52
CA THR A 425 -17.75 17.71 -6.58
C THR A 425 -17.14 17.57 -7.98
N LYS A 426 -18.01 17.62 -9.01
CA LYS A 426 -17.57 17.74 -10.40
C LYS A 426 -16.81 19.04 -10.66
N GLY A 427 -17.19 20.13 -9.98
CA GLY A 427 -16.47 21.40 -10.01
C GLY A 427 -15.05 21.28 -9.45
N ASP A 428 -14.87 20.54 -8.35
CA ASP A 428 -13.54 20.26 -7.80
C ASP A 428 -12.67 19.49 -8.81
N LEU A 429 -13.24 18.50 -9.49
CA LEU A 429 -12.54 17.76 -10.54
C LEU A 429 -12.14 18.64 -11.73
N MET A 430 -13.02 19.55 -12.16
CA MET A 430 -12.69 20.50 -13.24
C MET A 430 -11.55 21.43 -12.83
N ARG A 431 -11.60 22.01 -11.62
CA ARG A 431 -10.52 22.86 -11.11
C ARG A 431 -9.21 22.10 -10.98
N TYR A 432 -9.24 20.84 -10.53
CA TYR A 432 -8.08 19.97 -10.52
C TYR A 432 -7.47 19.82 -11.92
N TYR A 433 -8.27 19.51 -12.94
CA TYR A 433 -7.77 19.38 -14.30
C TYR A 433 -7.23 20.68 -14.90
N VAL A 434 -7.79 21.84 -14.56
CA VAL A 434 -7.19 23.14 -14.92
C VAL A 434 -5.81 23.30 -14.29
N GLN A 435 -5.64 22.92 -13.02
CA GLN A 435 -4.37 23.06 -12.30
C GLN A 435 -3.29 22.09 -12.82
N VAL A 436 -3.67 20.87 -13.20
CA VAL A 436 -2.71 19.85 -13.70
C VAL A 436 -2.55 19.86 -15.22
N ALA A 437 -3.30 20.69 -15.95
CA ALA A 437 -3.22 20.85 -17.40
C ALA A 437 -1.78 20.95 -17.96
N PRO A 438 -0.86 21.75 -17.38
CA PRO A 438 0.52 21.83 -17.91
C PRO A 438 1.29 20.51 -17.90
N PHE A 439 0.88 19.54 -17.07
CA PHE A 439 1.55 18.25 -16.94
C PHE A 439 0.83 17.13 -17.69
N ILE A 440 -0.51 17.14 -17.67
CA ILE A 440 -1.29 16.08 -18.32
C ILE A 440 -1.39 16.29 -19.83
N LEU A 441 -1.52 17.52 -20.31
CA LEU A 441 -1.72 17.80 -21.74
C LEU A 441 -0.57 17.26 -22.61
N PRO A 442 0.72 17.43 -22.26
CA PRO A 442 1.82 16.82 -23.02
C PRO A 442 1.78 15.29 -23.01
N ALA A 443 1.32 14.66 -21.91
CA ALA A 443 1.28 13.20 -21.80
C ALA A 443 0.18 12.57 -22.66
N VAL A 444 -0.93 13.30 -22.87
CA VAL A 444 -2.07 12.85 -23.69
C VAL A 444 -2.07 13.45 -25.10
N GLU A 445 -1.05 14.22 -25.46
CA GLU A 445 -0.96 14.93 -26.73
C GLU A 445 -1.08 13.99 -27.93
N ASP A 446 -1.98 14.33 -28.86
CA ASP A 446 -2.28 13.60 -30.09
C ASP A 446 -2.80 12.18 -29.89
N ARG A 447 -3.23 11.81 -28.67
CA ARG A 447 -3.64 10.44 -28.38
C ARG A 447 -5.15 10.30 -28.45
N PRO A 448 -5.67 9.29 -29.16
CA PRO A 448 -7.06 8.89 -29.03
C PRO A 448 -7.38 8.51 -27.58
N LEU A 449 -8.48 9.04 -27.04
CA LEU A 449 -8.87 8.85 -25.65
C LEU A 449 -10.05 7.88 -25.52
N VAL A 450 -10.05 7.10 -24.44
CA VAL A 450 -11.19 6.34 -23.94
C VAL A 450 -11.71 7.00 -22.68
N MET A 451 -13.02 7.17 -22.56
CA MET A 451 -13.64 7.74 -21.37
C MET A 451 -14.17 6.62 -20.47
N LYS A 452 -13.78 6.62 -19.21
CA LYS A 452 -14.54 5.94 -18.15
C LYS A 452 -15.41 6.96 -17.42
N ARG A 453 -16.72 6.91 -17.69
CA ARG A 453 -17.69 7.88 -17.18
C ARG A 453 -18.28 7.43 -15.86
N PHE A 454 -18.40 8.36 -14.92
CA PHE A 454 -18.98 8.20 -13.58
C PHE A 454 -20.13 9.19 -13.37
N PRO A 455 -21.26 9.06 -14.09
CA PRO A 455 -22.33 10.07 -14.03
C PRO A 455 -22.83 10.32 -12.61
N ASN A 456 -22.82 9.31 -11.74
CA ASN A 456 -23.33 9.35 -10.37
C ASN A 456 -22.23 9.28 -9.30
N GLY A 457 -21.02 9.73 -9.65
CA GLY A 457 -19.85 9.68 -8.77
C GLY A 457 -19.24 8.29 -8.65
N ILE A 458 -18.17 8.17 -7.85
CA ILE A 458 -17.34 6.95 -7.75
C ILE A 458 -18.05 5.76 -7.12
N THR A 459 -19.15 5.99 -6.40
CA THR A 459 -19.98 4.92 -5.81
C THR A 459 -21.04 4.41 -6.79
N GLY A 460 -21.33 5.16 -7.85
CA GLY A 460 -22.25 4.73 -8.91
C GLY A 460 -21.56 3.83 -9.93
N ALA A 461 -22.35 3.07 -10.69
CA ALA A 461 -21.83 2.22 -11.76
C ALA A 461 -21.16 3.08 -12.85
N PRO A 462 -19.87 2.84 -13.17
CA PRO A 462 -19.21 3.49 -14.30
C PRO A 462 -19.51 2.76 -15.60
N PHE A 463 -19.28 3.43 -16.73
CA PHE A 463 -19.27 2.78 -18.05
C PHE A 463 -18.18 3.38 -18.95
N TYR A 464 -17.68 2.57 -19.88
CA TYR A 464 -16.73 3.01 -20.88
C TYR A 464 -17.44 3.57 -22.11
N GLN A 465 -16.95 4.69 -22.62
CA GLN A 465 -17.40 5.29 -23.87
C GLN A 465 -16.19 5.58 -24.74
N HIS A 466 -16.16 4.94 -25.91
CA HIS A 466 -15.05 5.04 -26.86
C HIS A 466 -15.34 6.11 -27.92
N ARG A 467 -16.60 6.18 -28.37
CA ARG A 467 -17.07 7.10 -29.40
C ARG A 467 -17.28 8.51 -28.83
N ALA A 468 -16.75 9.52 -29.52
CA ALA A 468 -17.12 10.91 -29.26
C ALA A 468 -18.59 11.15 -29.68
N PRO A 469 -19.38 11.94 -28.91
CA PRO A 469 -20.73 12.34 -29.31
C PRO A 469 -20.74 13.03 -30.69
N ASP A 470 -21.90 13.05 -31.35
CA ASP A 470 -22.02 13.71 -32.67
C ASP A 470 -22.03 15.24 -32.54
N ASP A 471 -22.54 15.76 -31.43
CA ASP A 471 -22.56 17.19 -31.10
C ASP A 471 -21.49 17.50 -30.07
N VAL A 472 -20.40 18.12 -30.53
CA VAL A 472 -19.20 18.40 -29.73
C VAL A 472 -18.92 19.90 -29.79
N PRO A 473 -18.67 20.58 -28.65
CA PRO A 473 -18.45 22.02 -28.63
C PRO A 473 -17.27 22.48 -29.49
N PRO A 474 -17.32 23.68 -30.07
CA PRO A 474 -16.19 24.26 -30.79
C PRO A 474 -14.92 24.30 -29.92
N GLY A 475 -13.81 23.88 -30.51
CA GLY A 475 -12.50 23.81 -29.85
C GLY A 475 -12.20 22.48 -29.15
N VAL A 476 -13.17 21.57 -29.04
CA VAL A 476 -12.91 20.18 -28.59
C VAL A 476 -12.48 19.34 -29.79
N ARG A 477 -11.34 18.68 -29.68
CA ARG A 477 -10.70 17.93 -30.76
C ARG A 477 -11.26 16.52 -30.86
N VAL A 478 -11.79 16.19 -32.03
CA VAL A 478 -12.35 14.88 -32.36
C VAL A 478 -11.86 14.46 -33.73
N GLU A 479 -11.35 13.24 -33.83
CA GLU A 479 -10.83 12.69 -35.09
C GLU A 479 -11.25 11.24 -35.30
N ARG A 480 -11.24 10.82 -36.56
CA ARG A 480 -11.35 9.41 -36.95
C ARG A 480 -9.96 8.79 -36.98
N VAL A 481 -9.75 7.74 -36.19
CA VAL A 481 -8.46 7.04 -36.13
C VAL A 481 -8.31 6.11 -37.34
N GLN A 482 -7.17 6.17 -38.03
CA GLN A 482 -6.89 5.28 -39.16
C GLN A 482 -6.81 3.81 -38.71
N GLY A 483 -7.41 2.90 -39.47
CA GLY A 483 -7.42 1.46 -39.14
C GLY A 483 -8.51 1.05 -38.13
N GLU A 484 -9.12 1.99 -37.41
CA GLU A 484 -10.27 1.72 -36.55
C GLU A 484 -11.56 1.58 -37.39
N LYS A 485 -12.20 0.41 -37.27
CA LYS A 485 -13.41 0.07 -38.05
C LYS A 485 -14.70 0.21 -37.26
N THR A 486 -14.63 0.16 -35.93
CA THR A 486 -15.81 0.02 -35.06
C THR A 486 -16.22 1.32 -34.38
N VAL A 487 -15.26 2.22 -34.15
CA VAL A 487 -15.50 3.51 -33.51
C VAL A 487 -15.31 4.63 -34.54
N PRO A 488 -16.37 5.37 -34.91
CA PRO A 488 -16.31 6.33 -36.01
C PRO A 488 -15.43 7.55 -35.72
N SER A 489 -15.39 7.99 -34.46
CA SER A 489 -14.61 9.14 -34.00
C SER A 489 -14.30 9.05 -32.51
N ARG A 490 -13.18 9.64 -32.09
CA ARG A 490 -12.70 9.67 -30.70
C ARG A 490 -12.27 11.08 -30.33
N PHE A 491 -12.34 11.41 -29.04
CA PHE A 491 -11.66 12.59 -28.53
C PHE A 491 -10.14 12.40 -28.64
N ILE A 492 -9.43 13.46 -29.03
CA ILE A 492 -7.97 13.46 -29.13
C ILE A 492 -7.41 14.37 -28.05
N GLY A 493 -6.50 13.85 -27.23
CA GLY A 493 -5.87 14.61 -26.16
C GLY A 493 -4.86 15.64 -26.67
N GLY A 494 -4.50 16.57 -25.78
CA GLY A 494 -3.47 17.58 -26.02
C GLY A 494 -3.94 19.02 -25.80
N ASP A 495 -5.24 19.25 -25.67
CA ASP A 495 -5.78 20.59 -25.41
C ASP A 495 -6.75 20.65 -24.22
N LEU A 496 -6.82 21.83 -23.61
CA LEU A 496 -7.63 22.10 -22.43
C LEU A 496 -9.15 22.00 -22.69
N PRO A 497 -9.70 22.52 -23.82
CA PRO A 497 -11.12 22.34 -24.13
C PRO A 497 -11.56 20.88 -24.12
N THR A 498 -10.80 19.99 -24.74
CA THR A 498 -11.10 18.55 -24.80
C THR A 498 -11.06 17.91 -23.43
N LEU A 499 -10.02 18.19 -22.63
CA LEU A 499 -9.88 17.70 -21.27
C LEU A 499 -11.07 18.10 -20.37
N LEU A 500 -11.46 19.38 -20.42
CA LEU A 500 -12.56 19.89 -19.60
C LEU A 500 -13.93 19.43 -20.11
N HIS A 501 -14.08 19.24 -21.42
CA HIS A 501 -15.31 18.67 -21.98
C HIS A 501 -15.50 17.20 -21.57
N MET A 502 -14.46 16.38 -21.60
CA MET A 502 -14.52 15.01 -21.08
C MET A 502 -14.87 15.00 -19.58
N THR A 503 -14.29 15.91 -18.81
CA THR A 503 -14.65 16.09 -17.39
C THR A 503 -16.13 16.47 -17.22
N GLN A 504 -16.66 17.36 -18.07
CA GLN A 504 -18.07 17.75 -18.10
C GLN A 504 -18.99 16.55 -18.37
N LEU A 505 -18.56 15.60 -19.20
CA LEU A 505 -19.23 14.32 -19.46
C LEU A 505 -19.11 13.30 -18.31
N ALA A 506 -18.50 13.69 -17.19
CA ALA A 506 -18.22 12.86 -16.02
C ALA A 506 -17.13 11.80 -16.22
N ALA A 507 -16.20 12.01 -17.16
CA ALA A 507 -14.99 11.19 -17.21
C ALA A 507 -14.04 11.60 -16.07
N ILE A 508 -13.77 10.67 -15.15
CA ILE A 508 -12.85 10.90 -14.01
C ILE A 508 -11.41 10.55 -14.39
N SER A 509 -11.20 9.53 -15.23
CA SER A 509 -9.89 9.17 -15.78
C SER A 509 -9.76 9.64 -17.23
N GLN A 510 -8.54 9.98 -17.63
CA GLN A 510 -8.16 10.17 -19.03
C GLN A 510 -7.35 8.95 -19.44
N ASP A 511 -7.92 8.10 -20.30
CA ASP A 511 -7.30 6.83 -20.67
C ASP A 511 -6.79 6.93 -22.13
N PRO A 512 -5.56 7.41 -22.37
CA PRO A 512 -5.02 7.60 -23.70
C PRO A 512 -4.55 6.28 -24.32
N TRP A 513 -4.62 6.20 -25.64
CA TRP A 513 -3.88 5.20 -26.39
C TRP A 513 -2.37 5.40 -26.25
N PHE A 514 -1.64 4.30 -26.40
CA PHE A 514 -0.19 4.30 -26.35
C PHE A 514 0.47 4.72 -27.66
N SER A 515 -0.30 4.77 -28.74
CA SER A 515 0.06 5.38 -30.03
C SER A 515 -0.64 6.73 -30.23
N ARG A 516 -0.13 7.53 -31.16
CA ARG A 516 -0.72 8.80 -31.57
C ARG A 516 -1.71 8.61 -32.73
N VAL A 517 -2.63 9.55 -32.91
CA VAL A 517 -3.68 9.49 -33.95
C VAL A 517 -3.11 9.44 -35.37
N GLN A 518 -1.94 10.05 -35.58
CA GLN A 518 -1.23 10.08 -36.87
C GLN A 518 -0.53 8.75 -37.20
N SER A 519 -0.17 7.97 -36.18
CA SER A 519 0.60 6.73 -36.31
C SER A 519 0.04 5.65 -35.36
N PRO A 520 -1.22 5.21 -35.54
CA PRO A 520 -1.92 4.38 -34.56
C PRO A 520 -1.30 2.99 -34.37
N ALA A 521 -0.49 2.52 -35.33
CA ALA A 521 0.26 1.27 -35.24
C ALA A 521 1.60 1.39 -34.47
N ASP A 522 2.10 2.60 -34.28
CA ASP A 522 3.40 2.87 -33.66
C ASP A 522 3.20 3.38 -32.24
N ALA A 523 3.40 2.50 -31.25
CA ALA A 523 3.25 2.85 -29.85
C ALA A 523 4.49 3.59 -29.33
N ASP A 524 4.29 4.79 -28.76
CA ASP A 524 5.34 5.58 -28.11
C ASP A 524 5.75 4.97 -26.76
N TYR A 525 4.85 4.22 -26.12
CA TYR A 525 5.10 3.52 -24.87
C TYR A 525 4.33 2.19 -24.82
N VAL A 526 4.75 1.29 -23.94
CA VAL A 526 4.05 0.03 -23.68
C VAL A 526 3.79 -0.02 -22.19
N ALA A 527 2.53 -0.09 -21.77
CA ALA A 527 2.19 -0.47 -20.41
C ALA A 527 1.93 -1.97 -20.36
N LEU A 528 2.73 -2.65 -19.55
CA LEU A 528 2.48 -4.04 -19.18
C LEU A 528 1.75 -4.00 -17.85
N ASP A 529 0.44 -4.27 -17.90
CA ASP A 529 -0.35 -4.47 -16.70
C ASP A 529 0.05 -5.83 -16.12
N LEU A 530 0.94 -5.78 -15.13
CA LEU A 530 1.39 -6.95 -14.38
C LEU A 530 0.50 -7.22 -13.16
N ASP A 531 -0.48 -6.34 -12.91
CA ASP A 531 -1.49 -6.63 -11.92
C ASP A 531 -2.36 -7.76 -12.47
N PRO A 532 -2.52 -8.86 -11.73
CA PRO A 532 -3.58 -9.79 -12.08
C PRO A 532 -4.89 -9.01 -12.01
N MET A 533 -5.69 -9.06 -13.08
CA MET A 533 -7.06 -8.55 -13.01
C MET A 533 -7.76 -9.13 -11.76
N PRO A 534 -8.77 -8.48 -11.16
CA PRO A 534 -9.46 -8.98 -9.97
C PRO A 534 -10.10 -10.33 -10.25
N GLY A 535 -9.33 -11.40 -10.19
CA GLY A 535 -9.61 -12.37 -11.21
C GLY A 535 -8.50 -13.19 -11.87
N VAL A 536 -7.23 -12.94 -11.65
CA VAL A 536 -6.16 -13.75 -12.25
C VAL A 536 -5.19 -14.16 -11.18
#